data_AF-A0A2M8CSV5-F1
#
_entry.id   AF-A0A2M8CSV5-F1
#
_cell.length_a   1.000
_cell.length_b   1.000
_cell.length_c   1.000
_cell.angle_alpha   90.00
_cell.angle_beta   90.00
_cell.angle_gamma   90.00
#
_symmetry.space_group_name_H-M   'P 1'
#
loop_
_entity.id
_entity.type
_entity.pdbx_description
1 polymer ?
#
loop_
_entity_poly.entity_id
_entity_poly.type
_entity_poly.pdbx_seq_one_letter_code
_entity_poly.pdbx_strand_id
1 'polypeptide(L)'
;MQHKNTIFLLVVAGLILVIGSGLWLATATPASAQCGSQASSCKNCHETQAEMPVNADGTGWHQSHAFGDFCYICHAGNQQATDKAAAHEGMVAPLSDAKASCQQCHVADLDARAKVYADALGVEVGSAAPIPASGGDSVAAPIAAAPASASSACNEMVVDDPNAVDYVANYNEIVLGKKPTNWGDMILLGLIGIMLVGGGGFVVTREKLVSVKFGDTKAVDNEYPADVVDMLPQIASLKAGARKSLKNVLENKKAEKVLNLMDEVVKKDEE
;
A
#
# COMPACT_ATOMS: atom_id res chain seq x y z
N MET A 1 30.96 11.46 27.28
CA MET A 1 29.48 11.41 27.42
C MET A 1 28.73 12.10 26.27
N GLN A 2 29.30 13.11 25.62
CA GLN A 2 28.64 13.85 24.52
C GLN A 2 28.27 13.00 23.30
N HIS A 3 29.12 12.06 22.85
CA HIS A 3 28.82 11.25 21.67
C HIS A 3 27.59 10.33 21.82
N LYS A 4 27.29 9.86 23.03
CA LYS A 4 26.11 9.01 23.29
C LYS A 4 24.80 9.80 23.11
N ASN A 5 24.79 11.08 23.48
CA ASN A 5 23.61 11.93 23.34
C ASN A 5 23.33 12.28 21.88
N THR A 6 24.37 12.53 21.06
CA THR A 6 24.20 12.76 19.62
C THR A 6 23.67 11.54 18.88
N ILE A 7 24.16 10.33 19.19
CA ILE A 7 23.66 9.10 18.56
C ILE A 7 22.19 8.86 18.94
N PHE A 8 21.84 9.07 20.21
CA PHE A 8 20.46 8.95 20.67
C PHE A 8 19.52 9.95 19.97
N LEU A 9 19.94 11.21 19.82
CA LEU A 9 19.18 12.24 19.12
C LEU A 9 18.93 11.91 17.64
N LEU A 10 19.94 11.39 16.94
CA LEU A 10 19.80 10.99 15.54
C LEU A 10 18.84 9.80 15.35
N VAL A 11 18.89 8.82 16.26
CA VAL A 11 17.97 7.68 16.24
C VAL A 11 16.52 8.14 16.48
N VAL A 12 16.30 9.01 17.48
CA VAL A 12 14.96 9.54 17.76
C VAL A 12 14.44 10.39 16.60
N ALA A 13 15.27 11.26 16.02
CA ALA A 13 14.88 12.07 14.87
C ALA A 13 14.52 11.22 13.64
N GLY A 14 15.31 10.18 13.34
CA GLY A 14 15.00 9.24 12.26
C GLY A 14 13.67 8.49 12.49
N LEU A 15 13.40 8.08 13.73
CA LEU A 15 12.18 7.37 14.08
C LEU A 15 10.94 8.26 13.95
N ILE A 16 11.03 9.52 14.38
CA ILE A 16 9.96 10.52 14.20
C ILE A 16 9.69 10.76 12.71
N LEU A 17 10.73 10.84 11.90
CA LEU A 17 10.60 11.11 10.46
C LEU A 17 9.90 9.94 9.74
N VAL A 18 10.23 8.70 10.08
CA VAL A 18 9.57 7.49 9.54
C VAL A 18 8.12 7.38 10.00
N ILE A 19 7.83 7.65 11.27
CA ILE A 19 6.46 7.62 11.78
C ILE A 19 5.62 8.74 11.16
N GLY A 20 6.18 9.95 11.05
CA GLY A 20 5.52 11.10 10.44
C GLY A 20 5.19 10.88 8.97
N SER A 21 6.13 10.35 8.18
CA SER A 21 5.89 10.02 6.77
C SER A 21 4.91 8.84 6.62
N GLY A 22 5.02 7.81 7.46
CA GLY A 22 4.08 6.69 7.49
C GLY A 22 2.63 7.14 7.77
N LEU A 23 2.44 8.03 8.75
CA LEU A 23 1.12 8.63 9.03
C LEU A 23 0.61 9.47 7.85
N TRP A 24 1.49 10.23 7.20
CA TRP A 24 1.11 11.07 6.06
C TRP A 24 0.69 10.23 4.84
N LEU A 25 1.43 9.16 4.56
CA LEU A 25 1.11 8.17 3.51
C LEU A 25 -0.17 7.39 3.83
N ALA A 26 -0.42 7.04 5.10
CA ALA A 26 -1.66 6.39 5.52
C ALA A 26 -2.90 7.28 5.35
N THR A 27 -2.72 8.61 5.33
CA THR A 27 -3.79 9.57 5.04
C THR A 27 -3.88 9.98 3.57
N ALA A 28 -3.03 9.42 2.69
CA ALA A 28 -3.12 9.69 1.27
C ALA A 28 -4.41 9.07 0.73
N THR A 29 -5.39 9.93 0.43
CA THR A 29 -6.58 9.50 -0.30
C THR A 29 -6.18 9.14 -1.73
N PRO A 30 -6.64 7.99 -2.26
CA PRO A 30 -6.40 7.65 -3.66
C PRO A 30 -6.90 8.80 -4.54
N ALA A 31 -6.07 9.23 -5.49
CA ALA A 31 -6.46 10.24 -6.45
C ALA A 31 -7.48 9.62 -7.42
N SER A 32 -8.77 9.89 -7.19
CA SER A 32 -9.90 9.45 -8.02
C SER A 32 -9.97 10.21 -9.36
N ALA A 33 -8.83 10.41 -10.03
CA ALA A 33 -8.74 11.09 -11.33
C ALA A 33 -8.83 10.12 -12.52
N GLN A 34 -8.78 8.81 -12.27
CA GLN A 34 -9.05 7.79 -13.26
C GLN A 34 -10.48 7.31 -13.04
N CYS A 35 -11.43 7.85 -13.79
CA CYS A 35 -12.67 7.10 -14.01
C CYS A 35 -12.22 5.73 -14.51
N GLY A 36 -12.53 4.66 -13.78
CA GLY A 36 -12.30 3.26 -14.20
C GLY A 36 -13.10 2.87 -15.44
N SER A 37 -13.57 3.84 -16.22
CA SER A 37 -14.24 3.71 -17.48
C SER A 37 -13.27 3.55 -18.64
N GLN A 38 -11.96 3.51 -18.42
CA GLN A 38 -11.01 3.33 -19.53
C GLN A 38 -10.96 1.88 -20.06
N ALA A 39 -11.62 0.92 -19.40
CA ALA A 39 -11.69 -0.47 -19.85
C ALA A 39 -13.06 -1.10 -19.50
N SER A 40 -14.03 -0.99 -20.41
CA SER A 40 -15.22 -1.84 -20.37
C SER A 40 -14.98 -3.12 -21.16
N SER A 41 -15.59 -4.21 -20.72
CA SER A 41 -15.70 -5.43 -21.52
C SER A 41 -16.56 -5.22 -22.78
N CYS A 42 -17.44 -4.22 -22.80
CA CYS A 42 -18.32 -3.91 -23.93
C CYS A 42 -17.49 -3.59 -25.17
N LYS A 43 -16.51 -2.68 -25.06
CA LYS A 43 -15.67 -2.28 -26.21
C LYS A 43 -14.77 -3.39 -26.71
N ASN A 44 -14.32 -4.28 -25.83
CA ASN A 44 -13.52 -5.43 -26.23
C ASN A 44 -14.30 -6.37 -27.18
N CYS A 45 -15.58 -6.62 -26.92
CA CYS A 45 -16.40 -7.45 -27.81
C CYS A 45 -16.94 -6.68 -29.02
N HIS A 46 -17.49 -5.48 -28.79
CA HIS A 46 -18.18 -4.72 -29.83
C HIS A 46 -17.23 -4.05 -30.82
N GLU A 47 -16.10 -3.53 -30.35
CA GLU A 47 -15.18 -2.73 -31.18
C GLU A 47 -13.91 -3.50 -31.53
N THR A 48 -13.22 -4.09 -30.55
CA THR A 48 -11.95 -4.80 -30.80
C THR A 48 -12.18 -6.12 -31.55
N GLN A 49 -13.17 -6.90 -31.12
CA GLN A 49 -13.56 -8.16 -31.79
C GLN A 49 -14.58 -7.94 -32.91
N ALA A 50 -15.09 -6.70 -33.07
CA ALA A 50 -16.04 -6.31 -34.10
C ALA A 50 -17.32 -7.17 -34.17
N GLU A 51 -17.82 -7.68 -33.03
CA GLU A 51 -19.09 -8.43 -33.02
C GLU A 51 -20.28 -7.55 -33.43
N MET A 52 -20.28 -6.29 -33.01
CA MET A 52 -21.27 -5.27 -33.37
C MET A 52 -20.66 -3.89 -33.11
N PRO A 53 -19.79 -3.42 -34.01
CA PRO A 53 -19.10 -2.14 -33.84
C PRO A 53 -20.07 -0.98 -34.05
N VAL A 54 -20.11 -0.07 -33.08
CA VAL A 54 -21.03 1.06 -33.05
C VAL A 54 -20.31 2.41 -33.09
N ASN A 55 -19.02 2.47 -32.74
CA ASN A 55 -18.27 3.74 -32.79
C ASN A 55 -18.13 4.30 -34.22
N ALA A 56 -18.22 3.44 -35.23
CA ALA A 56 -18.13 3.79 -36.65
C ALA A 56 -19.44 3.53 -37.41
N ASP A 57 -20.58 3.41 -36.73
CA ASP A 57 -21.89 3.11 -37.34
C ASP A 57 -22.48 4.24 -38.21
N GLY A 58 -21.82 5.42 -38.22
CA GLY A 58 -22.26 6.58 -38.99
C GLY A 58 -23.44 7.34 -38.39
N THR A 59 -23.98 6.90 -37.25
CA THR A 59 -25.10 7.58 -36.56
C THR A 59 -24.64 8.83 -35.81
N GLY A 60 -23.35 8.90 -35.44
CA GLY A 60 -22.78 9.98 -34.64
C GLY A 60 -23.20 9.97 -33.16
N TRP A 61 -24.23 9.20 -32.79
CA TRP A 61 -24.75 9.14 -31.42
C TRP A 61 -23.74 8.49 -30.47
N HIS A 62 -23.12 7.37 -30.86
CA HIS A 62 -22.12 6.67 -30.05
C HIS A 62 -20.80 7.44 -29.88
N GLN A 63 -20.49 8.39 -30.77
CA GLN A 63 -19.18 9.05 -30.80
C GLN A 63 -18.90 9.93 -29.59
N SER A 64 -19.93 10.58 -29.04
CA SER A 64 -19.77 11.59 -27.99
C SER A 64 -19.19 11.05 -26.69
N HIS A 65 -19.42 9.75 -26.40
CA HIS A 65 -18.98 9.11 -25.16
C HIS A 65 -18.14 7.85 -25.39
N ALA A 66 -17.90 7.47 -26.65
CA ALA A 66 -17.03 6.35 -27.02
C ALA A 66 -15.57 6.50 -26.56
N PHE A 67 -15.12 7.74 -26.31
CA PHE A 67 -13.76 8.03 -25.86
C PHE A 67 -13.45 7.46 -24.48
N GLY A 68 -14.45 7.36 -23.62
CA GLY A 68 -14.31 6.92 -22.23
C GLY A 68 -15.07 5.64 -21.92
N ASP A 69 -15.38 4.84 -22.94
CA ASP A 69 -16.00 3.51 -22.82
C ASP A 69 -17.28 3.46 -21.97
N PHE A 70 -18.10 4.49 -22.11
CA PHE A 70 -19.29 4.72 -21.29
C PHE A 70 -20.55 3.99 -21.80
N CYS A 71 -20.40 2.87 -22.52
CA CYS A 71 -21.52 2.13 -23.11
C CYS A 71 -22.58 1.79 -22.05
N TYR A 72 -22.13 1.33 -20.88
CA TYR A 72 -22.99 0.96 -19.75
C TYR A 72 -23.73 2.14 -19.11
N ILE A 73 -23.27 3.38 -19.30
CA ILE A 73 -23.99 4.55 -18.76
C ILE A 73 -25.32 4.72 -19.49
N CYS A 74 -25.34 4.50 -20.80
CA CYS A 74 -26.56 4.58 -21.62
C CYS A 74 -27.35 3.27 -21.63
N HIS A 75 -26.64 2.14 -21.64
CA HIS A 75 -27.24 0.82 -21.85
C HIS A 75 -27.37 -0.04 -20.59
N ALA A 76 -26.91 0.44 -19.43
CA ALA A 76 -26.73 -0.36 -18.22
C ALA A 76 -25.86 -1.62 -18.48
N GLY A 77 -26.11 -2.70 -17.76
CA GLY A 77 -25.31 -3.93 -17.83
C GLY A 77 -24.05 -3.89 -16.98
N ASN A 78 -23.29 -4.98 -17.03
CA ASN A 78 -22.05 -5.15 -16.27
C ASN A 78 -20.82 -5.01 -17.19
N GLN A 79 -20.26 -3.82 -17.18
CA GLN A 79 -19.07 -3.42 -17.93
C GLN A 79 -17.77 -4.13 -17.51
N GLN A 80 -17.78 -4.89 -16.41
CA GLN A 80 -16.62 -5.65 -15.94
C GLN A 80 -16.73 -7.15 -16.24
N ALA A 81 -17.92 -7.63 -16.61
CA ALA A 81 -18.13 -9.04 -16.92
C ALA A 81 -17.51 -9.39 -18.27
N THR A 82 -16.71 -10.47 -18.29
CA THR A 82 -16.12 -11.02 -19.52
C THR A 82 -17.03 -12.02 -20.22
N ASP A 83 -18.03 -12.54 -19.51
CA ASP A 83 -19.09 -13.36 -20.07
C ASP A 83 -20.22 -12.48 -20.64
N LYS A 84 -20.70 -12.84 -21.84
CA LYS A 84 -21.72 -12.08 -22.57
C LYS A 84 -23.05 -12.00 -21.83
N ALA A 85 -23.49 -13.09 -21.19
CA ALA A 85 -24.77 -13.09 -20.49
C ALA A 85 -24.69 -12.23 -19.23
N ALA A 86 -23.61 -12.35 -18.46
CA ALA A 86 -23.36 -11.51 -17.29
C ALA A 86 -23.17 -10.04 -17.64
N ALA A 87 -22.50 -9.73 -18.77
CA ALA A 87 -22.33 -8.35 -19.24
C ALA A 87 -23.65 -7.70 -19.66
N HIS A 88 -24.56 -8.49 -20.23
CA HIS A 88 -25.86 -8.01 -20.70
C HIS A 88 -26.98 -8.08 -19.65
N GLU A 89 -26.71 -8.63 -18.46
CA GLU A 89 -27.71 -8.73 -17.40
C GLU A 89 -28.12 -7.33 -16.92
N GLY A 90 -29.43 -7.05 -16.97
CA GLY A 90 -29.98 -5.75 -16.57
C GLY A 90 -29.72 -4.61 -17.56
N MET A 91 -29.30 -4.91 -18.80
CA MET A 91 -29.24 -3.89 -19.84
C MET A 91 -30.61 -3.29 -20.13
N VAL A 92 -30.60 -2.00 -20.45
CA VAL A 92 -31.79 -1.22 -20.77
C VAL A 92 -31.64 -0.55 -22.13
N ALA A 93 -32.77 -0.16 -22.70
CA ALA A 93 -32.77 0.71 -23.87
C ALA A 93 -32.12 2.07 -23.53
N PRO A 94 -31.37 2.68 -24.46
CA PRO A 94 -30.75 3.97 -24.24
C PRO A 94 -31.82 5.02 -23.89
N LEU A 95 -31.46 5.94 -23.00
CA LEU A 95 -32.34 7.04 -22.53
C LEU A 95 -33.60 6.61 -21.77
N SER A 96 -33.74 5.33 -21.41
CA SER A 96 -34.84 4.85 -20.55
C SER A 96 -34.85 5.51 -19.17
N ASP A 97 -33.67 5.85 -18.64
CA ASP A 97 -33.50 6.70 -17.46
C ASP A 97 -32.37 7.71 -17.67
N ALA A 98 -32.68 8.80 -18.39
CA ALA A 98 -31.71 9.87 -18.64
C ALA A 98 -31.17 10.50 -17.35
N LYS A 99 -31.92 10.45 -16.24
CA LYS A 99 -31.45 10.98 -14.96
C LYS A 99 -30.33 10.10 -14.41
N ALA A 100 -30.54 8.78 -14.36
CA ALA A 100 -29.51 7.83 -13.93
C ALA A 100 -28.28 7.86 -14.86
N SER A 101 -28.49 7.93 -16.17
CA SER A 101 -27.42 7.93 -17.16
C SER A 101 -26.62 9.23 -17.22
N CYS A 102 -27.27 10.40 -17.16
CA CYS A 102 -26.61 11.66 -17.55
C CYS A 102 -26.32 12.59 -16.36
N GLN A 103 -27.10 12.53 -15.27
CA GLN A 103 -27.10 13.58 -14.25
C GLN A 103 -25.77 13.72 -13.51
N GLN A 104 -24.97 12.66 -13.44
CA GLN A 104 -23.68 12.71 -12.75
C GLN A 104 -22.70 13.72 -13.38
N CYS A 105 -22.81 13.94 -14.70
CA CYS A 105 -21.95 14.88 -15.43
C CYS A 105 -22.73 16.10 -15.96
N HIS A 106 -24.03 15.96 -16.21
CA HIS A 106 -24.87 16.95 -16.86
C HIS A 106 -26.00 17.44 -15.95
N VAL A 107 -25.65 17.95 -14.77
CA VAL A 107 -26.65 18.43 -13.80
C VAL A 107 -27.43 19.64 -14.33
N ALA A 108 -26.76 20.55 -15.03
CA ALA A 108 -27.33 21.83 -15.45
C ALA A 108 -28.03 21.75 -16.82
N ASP A 109 -27.68 20.77 -17.65
CA ASP A 109 -28.10 20.69 -19.05
C ASP A 109 -28.62 19.29 -19.44
N LEU A 110 -29.05 18.49 -18.46
CA LEU A 110 -29.55 17.12 -18.64
C LEU A 110 -30.57 17.01 -19.76
N ASP A 111 -31.69 17.74 -19.65
CA ASP A 111 -32.82 17.62 -20.56
C ASP A 111 -32.46 18.07 -21.97
N ALA A 112 -31.67 19.15 -22.07
CA ALA A 112 -31.20 19.68 -23.35
C ALA A 112 -30.32 18.67 -24.09
N ARG A 113 -29.41 17.99 -23.37
CA ARG A 113 -28.53 16.95 -23.96
C ARG A 113 -29.27 15.66 -24.27
N ALA A 114 -30.10 15.19 -23.35
CA ALA A 114 -30.90 13.98 -23.55
C ALA A 114 -31.81 14.14 -24.78
N LYS A 115 -32.36 15.34 -24.99
CA LYS A 115 -33.19 15.65 -26.17
C LYS A 115 -32.43 15.48 -27.50
N VAL A 116 -31.17 15.90 -27.60
CA VAL A 116 -30.38 15.74 -28.84
C VAL A 116 -30.28 14.26 -29.23
N TYR A 117 -30.07 13.38 -28.25
CA TYR A 117 -29.97 11.95 -28.49
C TYR A 117 -31.33 11.31 -28.74
N ALA A 118 -32.37 11.72 -28.02
CA ALA A 118 -33.74 11.31 -28.26
C ALA A 118 -34.19 11.63 -29.70
N ASP A 119 -33.91 12.85 -30.18
CA ASP A 119 -34.22 13.28 -31.55
C ASP A 119 -33.43 12.45 -32.59
N ALA A 120 -32.16 12.14 -32.32
CA ALA A 120 -31.34 11.29 -33.20
C ALA A 120 -31.82 9.82 -33.26
N LEU A 121 -32.33 9.30 -32.14
CA LEU A 121 -32.83 7.94 -32.02
C LEU A 121 -34.33 7.81 -32.41
N GLY A 122 -35.04 8.94 -32.57
CA GLY A 122 -36.48 8.96 -32.83
C GLY A 122 -37.31 8.45 -31.64
N VAL A 123 -36.83 8.65 -30.41
CA VAL A 123 -37.50 8.22 -29.16
C VAL A 123 -37.79 9.41 -28.26
N GLU A 124 -38.73 9.27 -27.31
CA GLU A 124 -38.91 10.25 -26.24
C GLU A 124 -37.97 9.94 -25.07
N VAL A 125 -37.42 10.97 -24.42
CA VAL A 125 -36.60 10.80 -23.20
C VAL A 125 -37.44 10.14 -22.10
N GLY A 126 -36.90 9.09 -21.47
CA GLY A 126 -37.64 8.32 -20.46
C GLY A 126 -38.61 7.30 -21.04
N SER A 127 -38.73 7.20 -22.38
CA SER A 127 -39.42 6.08 -23.02
C SER A 127 -38.44 4.93 -23.22
N ALA A 128 -38.71 3.79 -22.59
CA ALA A 128 -38.05 2.54 -22.95
C ALA A 128 -38.58 2.11 -24.33
N ALA A 129 -37.97 2.60 -25.42
CA ALA A 129 -38.20 1.98 -26.71
C ALA A 129 -37.70 0.52 -26.63
N PRO A 130 -38.46 -0.47 -27.12
CA PRO A 130 -37.99 -1.84 -27.12
C PRO A 130 -36.67 -1.92 -27.89
N ILE A 131 -35.68 -2.60 -27.30
CA ILE A 131 -34.44 -2.95 -27.98
C ILE A 131 -34.84 -3.58 -29.32
N PRO A 132 -34.45 -3.03 -30.49
CA PRO A 132 -34.59 -3.78 -31.71
C PRO A 132 -33.76 -5.04 -31.51
N ALA A 133 -34.43 -6.20 -31.48
CA ALA A 133 -33.73 -7.42 -31.83
C ALA A 133 -33.20 -7.17 -33.25
N SER A 134 -31.91 -6.89 -33.39
CA SER A 134 -31.24 -6.93 -34.69
C SER A 134 -31.15 -8.39 -35.17
N GLY A 135 -32.32 -8.99 -35.38
CA GLY A 135 -32.55 -10.03 -36.36
C GLY A 135 -32.96 -9.33 -37.64
N GLY A 136 -31.96 -8.86 -38.38
CA GLY A 136 -32.16 -8.30 -39.71
C GLY A 136 -31.37 -9.14 -40.69
N ASP A 137 -32.07 -10.06 -41.36
CA ASP A 137 -31.68 -10.71 -42.60
C ASP A 137 -31.23 -9.64 -43.61
N SER A 138 -29.94 -9.29 -43.58
CA SER A 138 -29.28 -8.64 -44.70
C SER A 138 -28.49 -9.73 -45.40
N VAL A 139 -28.96 -10.10 -46.59
CA VAL A 139 -28.26 -10.97 -47.53
C VAL A 139 -26.92 -10.31 -47.88
N ALA A 140 -25.89 -10.64 -47.12
CA ALA A 140 -24.50 -10.35 -47.45
C ALA A 140 -23.98 -11.48 -48.34
N ALA A 141 -23.38 -11.09 -49.47
CA ALA A 141 -22.72 -11.99 -50.41
C ALA A 141 -21.61 -12.82 -49.72
N PRO A 142 -21.34 -14.05 -50.19
CA PRO A 142 -20.46 -14.97 -49.47
C PRO A 142 -19.00 -14.54 -49.61
N ILE A 143 -18.38 -14.18 -48.48
CA ILE A 143 -16.92 -14.17 -48.36
C ILE A 143 -16.53 -15.43 -47.60
N ALA A 144 -15.62 -16.20 -48.20
CA ALA A 144 -15.22 -17.53 -47.78
C ALA A 144 -14.77 -17.61 -46.31
N ALA A 145 -15.33 -18.58 -45.60
CA ALA A 145 -14.92 -18.95 -44.25
C ALA A 145 -13.52 -19.59 -44.26
N ALA A 146 -12.61 -19.03 -43.45
CA ALA A 146 -11.46 -19.75 -42.95
C ALA A 146 -11.87 -20.52 -41.66
N PRO A 147 -11.28 -21.70 -41.38
CA PRO A 147 -11.76 -22.56 -40.31
C PRO A 147 -11.45 -21.96 -38.94
N ALA A 148 -12.47 -22.02 -38.08
CA ALA A 148 -12.40 -21.73 -36.67
C ALA A 148 -11.33 -22.61 -36.00
N SER A 149 -10.30 -21.95 -35.48
CA SER A 149 -9.42 -22.56 -34.48
C SER A 149 -10.01 -22.25 -33.11
N ALA A 150 -10.34 -23.32 -32.39
CA ALA A 150 -10.73 -23.29 -30.99
C ALA A 150 -9.62 -22.66 -30.14
N SER A 151 -10.04 -22.17 -28.97
CA SER A 151 -9.27 -21.52 -27.91
C SER A 151 -8.98 -20.02 -28.12
N SER A 152 -9.74 -19.21 -27.42
CA SER A 152 -9.16 -18.04 -26.76
C SER A 152 -9.85 -17.92 -25.42
N ALA A 153 -9.12 -18.34 -24.39
CA ALA A 153 -9.31 -17.83 -23.06
C ALA A 153 -9.48 -16.31 -23.18
N CYS A 154 -10.55 -15.79 -22.59
CA CYS A 154 -10.67 -14.37 -22.34
C CYS A 154 -9.44 -14.01 -21.51
N ASN A 155 -8.44 -13.41 -22.17
CA ASN A 155 -7.22 -13.02 -21.50
C ASN A 155 -7.59 -11.96 -20.46
N GLU A 156 -7.54 -12.40 -19.21
CA GLU A 156 -7.15 -11.68 -18.01
C GLU A 156 -7.19 -10.15 -18.15
N MET A 157 -8.39 -9.58 -17.93
CA MET A 157 -8.41 -8.33 -17.17
C MET A 157 -7.68 -8.63 -15.87
N VAL A 158 -6.69 -7.81 -15.54
CA VAL A 158 -6.01 -7.88 -14.24
C VAL A 158 -7.08 -7.60 -13.18
N VAL A 159 -7.64 -8.68 -12.61
CA VAL A 159 -8.66 -8.63 -11.54
C VAL A 159 -8.08 -7.99 -10.27
N ASP A 160 -6.75 -7.91 -10.18
CA ASP A 160 -5.99 -7.22 -9.14
C ASP A 160 -5.37 -5.89 -9.64
N ASP A 161 -6.08 -5.09 -10.44
CA ASP A 161 -5.65 -3.69 -10.63
C ASP A 161 -6.08 -2.89 -9.38
N PRO A 162 -5.14 -2.37 -8.57
CA PRO A 162 -5.48 -1.54 -7.41
C PRO A 162 -6.22 -0.25 -7.77
N ASN A 163 -6.38 0.07 -9.05
CA ASN A 163 -7.17 1.20 -9.56
C ASN A 163 -8.53 0.79 -10.16
N ALA A 164 -8.85 -0.50 -10.23
CA ALA A 164 -10.16 -0.95 -10.67
C ALA A 164 -11.19 -0.72 -9.55
N VAL A 165 -12.19 0.12 -9.82
CA VAL A 165 -13.30 0.35 -8.90
C VAL A 165 -14.26 -0.85 -9.01
N ASP A 166 -14.32 -1.68 -7.97
CA ASP A 166 -15.36 -2.68 -7.80
C ASP A 166 -16.67 -1.96 -7.42
N TYR A 167 -17.53 -1.77 -8.42
CA TYR A 167 -18.81 -1.08 -8.26
C TYR A 167 -19.77 -1.82 -7.32
N VAL A 168 -19.65 -3.15 -7.20
CA VAL A 168 -20.45 -3.95 -6.25
C VAL A 168 -19.97 -3.70 -4.83
N ALA A 169 -18.66 -3.67 -4.60
CA ALA A 169 -18.09 -3.28 -3.31
C ALA A 169 -18.46 -1.84 -2.92
N ASN A 170 -18.41 -0.92 -3.88
CA ASN A 170 -18.76 0.49 -3.67
C ASN A 170 -20.25 0.68 -3.36
N TYR A 171 -21.14 -0.01 -4.07
CA TYR A 171 -22.57 -0.03 -3.76
C TYR A 171 -22.84 -0.66 -2.37
N ASN A 172 -22.17 -1.75 -2.03
CA ASN A 172 -22.27 -2.39 -0.72
C ASN A 172 -21.82 -1.46 0.42
N GLU A 173 -20.79 -0.63 0.20
CA GLU A 173 -20.29 0.32 1.20
C GLU A 173 -21.20 1.55 1.33
N ILE A 174 -21.56 2.19 0.22
CA ILE A 174 -22.33 3.46 0.22
C ILE A 174 -23.81 3.21 0.56
N VAL A 175 -24.42 2.19 -0.03
CA VAL A 175 -25.87 1.97 0.05
C VAL A 175 -26.23 0.99 1.16
N LEU A 176 -25.44 -0.06 1.35
CA LEU A 176 -25.71 -1.09 2.37
C LEU A 176 -24.89 -0.93 3.67
N GLY A 177 -23.97 0.03 3.72
CA GLY A 177 -23.12 0.28 4.90
C GLY A 177 -22.16 -0.87 5.24
N LYS A 178 -21.93 -1.82 4.32
CA LYS A 178 -21.03 -2.95 4.52
C LYS A 178 -19.61 -2.53 4.17
N LYS A 179 -18.79 -2.31 5.20
CA LYS A 179 -17.37 -2.02 5.00
C LYS A 179 -16.63 -3.30 4.59
N PRO A 180 -15.88 -3.30 3.47
CA PRO A 180 -15.04 -4.43 3.11
C PRO A 180 -13.88 -4.55 4.11
N THR A 181 -13.71 -5.71 4.72
CA THR A 181 -12.58 -5.98 5.61
C THR A 181 -11.33 -6.18 4.75
N ASN A 182 -10.44 -5.19 4.69
CA ASN A 182 -9.17 -5.33 3.99
C ASN A 182 -8.27 -6.32 4.76
N TRP A 183 -8.13 -7.53 4.21
CA TRP A 183 -7.30 -8.58 4.80
C TRP A 183 -5.83 -8.19 4.89
N GLY A 184 -5.34 -7.33 3.98
CA GLY A 184 -4.00 -6.76 4.03
C GLY A 184 -3.76 -5.93 5.29
N ASP A 185 -4.72 -5.06 5.64
CA ASP A 185 -4.65 -4.26 6.88
C ASP A 185 -4.69 -5.15 8.12
N MET A 186 -5.49 -6.22 8.11
CA MET A 186 -5.54 -7.19 9.21
C MET A 186 -4.22 -7.95 9.38
N ILE A 187 -3.56 -8.33 8.29
CA ILE A 187 -2.24 -8.96 8.30
C ILE A 187 -1.18 -7.98 8.82
N LEU A 188 -1.21 -6.71 8.36
CA LEU A 188 -0.29 -5.67 8.79
C LEU A 188 -0.43 -5.40 10.30
N LEU A 189 -1.66 -5.27 10.81
CA LEU A 189 -1.92 -5.13 12.24
C LEU A 189 -1.42 -6.35 13.04
N GLY A 190 -1.58 -7.55 12.49
CA GLY A 190 -1.03 -8.77 13.07
C GLY A 190 0.50 -8.73 13.19
N LEU A 191 1.20 -8.32 12.13
CA LEU A 191 2.66 -8.19 12.11
C LEU A 191 3.17 -7.12 13.09
N ILE A 192 2.50 -5.97 13.17
CA ILE A 192 2.82 -4.92 14.15
C ILE A 192 2.63 -5.45 15.57
N GLY A 193 1.55 -6.18 15.84
CA GLY A 193 1.31 -6.84 17.12
C GLY A 193 2.43 -7.80 17.50
N ILE A 194 2.85 -8.67 16.56
CA ILE A 194 3.96 -9.62 16.77
C ILE A 194 5.28 -8.88 17.02
N MET A 195 5.55 -7.78 16.30
CA MET A 195 6.77 -7.00 16.48
C MET A 195 6.81 -6.31 17.85
N LEU A 196 5.69 -5.76 18.31
CA LEU A 196 5.59 -5.12 19.62
C LEU A 196 5.70 -6.14 20.76
N VAL A 197 5.01 -7.27 20.66
CA VAL A 197 5.04 -8.32 21.68
C VAL A 197 6.39 -9.04 21.68
N GLY A 198 6.89 -9.43 20.51
CA GLY A 198 8.17 -10.13 20.36
C GLY A 198 9.37 -9.23 20.64
N GLY A 199 9.42 -8.04 20.02
CA GLY A 199 10.50 -7.08 20.22
C GLY A 199 10.49 -6.46 21.62
N GLY A 200 9.32 -6.00 22.09
CA GLY A 200 9.16 -5.45 23.44
C GLY A 200 9.39 -6.49 24.53
N GLY A 201 8.87 -7.71 24.35
CA GLY A 201 9.09 -8.83 25.27
C GLY A 201 10.55 -9.27 25.34
N PHE A 202 11.25 -9.32 24.20
CA PHE A 202 12.67 -9.65 24.14
C PHE A 202 13.55 -8.61 24.84
N VAL A 203 13.27 -7.32 24.66
CA VAL A 203 14.00 -6.24 25.34
C VAL A 203 13.78 -6.31 26.86
N VAL A 204 12.54 -6.43 27.32
CA VAL A 204 12.21 -6.48 28.76
C VAL A 204 12.81 -7.72 29.44
N THR A 205 12.74 -8.88 28.79
CA THR A 205 13.32 -10.11 29.34
C THR A 205 14.85 -10.05 29.36
N ARG A 206 15.48 -9.44 28.35
CA ARG A 206 16.93 -9.28 28.32
C ARG A 206 17.43 -8.23 29.31
N GLU A 207 16.71 -7.13 29.51
CA GLU A 207 17.03 -6.11 30.52
C GLU A 207 16.85 -6.62 31.95
N LYS A 208 15.87 -7.51 32.19
CA LYS A 208 15.75 -8.19 33.50
C LYS A 208 16.82 -9.26 33.73
N LEU A 209 17.28 -9.96 32.68
CA LEU A 209 18.32 -11.00 32.80
C LEU A 209 19.73 -10.43 32.96
N VAL A 210 19.97 -9.18 32.54
CA VAL A 210 21.23 -8.48 32.77
C VAL A 210 21.00 -7.31 33.72
N SER A 211 20.39 -7.59 34.88
CA SER A 211 20.63 -6.74 36.05
C SER A 211 22.10 -6.95 36.43
N VAL A 212 22.99 -6.13 35.89
CA VAL A 212 24.32 -5.96 36.50
C VAL A 212 24.04 -5.26 37.82
N LYS A 213 23.70 -6.05 38.83
CA LYS A 213 23.93 -5.65 40.21
C LYS A 213 25.43 -5.47 40.28
N PHE A 214 25.88 -4.22 40.20
CA PHE A 214 27.11 -3.85 40.87
C PHE A 214 26.82 -4.20 42.33
N GLY A 215 27.17 -5.42 42.73
CA GLY A 215 27.05 -5.86 44.10
C GLY A 215 27.75 -4.80 44.92
N ASP A 216 27.06 -4.35 45.97
CA ASP A 216 27.56 -3.36 46.93
C ASP A 216 29.06 -3.59 47.12
N THR A 217 29.86 -2.58 46.77
CA THR A 217 31.30 -2.62 46.94
C THR A 217 31.55 -3.02 48.38
N LYS A 218 31.97 -4.26 48.59
CA LYS A 218 32.22 -4.78 49.92
C LYS A 218 33.28 -3.88 50.52
N ALA A 219 32.94 -3.16 51.59
CA ALA A 219 33.91 -2.38 52.32
C ALA A 219 35.08 -3.32 52.66
N VAL A 220 36.29 -2.87 52.33
CA VAL A 220 37.49 -3.67 52.53
C VAL A 220 37.74 -3.67 54.03
N ASP A 221 37.22 -4.68 54.72
CA ASP A 221 37.63 -4.96 56.10
C ASP A 221 39.11 -5.39 56.06
N ASN A 222 39.92 -4.66 56.84
CA ASN A 222 41.37 -4.77 57.09
C ASN A 222 42.22 -3.73 56.35
N GLU A 223 42.55 -2.65 57.06
CA GLU A 223 43.87 -1.97 57.13
C GLU A 223 44.75 -1.99 55.86
N TYR A 224 44.22 -1.53 54.72
CA TYR A 224 45.04 -1.12 53.58
C TYR A 224 45.48 0.33 53.76
N PRO A 225 46.70 0.70 53.31
CA PRO A 225 47.13 2.11 53.29
C PRO A 225 46.11 2.98 52.54
N ALA A 226 45.88 4.22 53.01
CA ALA A 226 44.89 5.12 52.45
C ALA A 226 45.02 5.28 50.92
N ASP A 227 46.26 5.34 50.43
CA ASP A 227 46.58 5.47 49.00
C ASP A 227 46.02 4.30 48.16
N VAL A 228 45.99 3.09 48.72
CA VAL A 228 45.44 1.90 48.03
C VAL A 228 43.93 2.00 47.95
N VAL A 229 43.28 2.49 49.01
CA VAL A 229 41.82 2.66 49.07
C VAL A 229 41.38 3.76 48.09
N ASP A 230 42.13 4.85 47.99
CA ASP A 230 41.85 5.96 47.08
C ASP A 230 41.99 5.57 45.60
N MET A 231 42.80 4.56 45.29
CA MET A 231 42.94 4.01 43.93
C MET A 231 41.82 3.03 43.54
N LEU A 232 41.07 2.47 44.50
CA LEU A 232 40.04 1.47 44.21
C LEU A 232 38.95 1.97 43.24
N PRO A 233 38.38 3.19 43.38
CA PRO A 233 37.39 3.69 42.44
C PRO A 233 37.96 3.85 41.02
N GLN A 234 39.23 4.25 40.90
CA GLN A 234 39.89 4.43 39.62
C GLN A 234 40.12 3.08 38.93
N ILE A 235 40.58 2.07 39.67
CA ILE A 235 40.74 0.70 39.15
C ILE A 235 39.37 0.09 38.79
N ALA A 236 38.34 0.36 39.60
CA ALA A 236 36.98 -0.10 39.34
C ALA A 236 36.39 0.52 38.06
N SER A 237 36.76 1.77 37.74
CA SER A 237 36.33 2.47 36.51
C SER A 237 36.92 1.91 35.21
N LEU A 238 37.98 1.10 35.29
CA LEU A 238 38.61 0.48 34.13
C LEU A 238 37.69 -0.54 33.46
N LYS A 239 37.80 -0.64 32.12
CA LYS A 239 37.11 -1.67 31.32
C LYS A 239 37.47 -3.08 31.85
N ALA A 240 36.53 -4.03 31.77
CA ALA A 240 36.74 -5.38 32.29
C ALA A 240 38.00 -6.08 31.76
N GLY A 241 38.32 -5.90 30.47
CA GLY A 241 39.56 -6.42 29.87
C GLY A 241 40.82 -5.78 30.45
N ALA A 242 40.80 -4.47 30.72
CA ALA A 242 41.93 -3.75 31.32
C ALA A 242 42.19 -4.18 32.77
N ARG A 243 41.13 -4.41 33.56
CA ARG A 243 41.26 -4.97 34.93
C ARG A 243 41.89 -6.36 34.92
N LYS A 244 41.52 -7.20 33.95
CA LYS A 244 42.10 -8.54 33.79
C LYS A 244 43.57 -8.48 33.39
N SER A 245 43.94 -7.58 32.47
CA SER A 245 45.33 -7.35 32.09
C SER A 245 46.16 -6.83 33.26
N LEU A 246 45.65 -5.86 34.02
CA LEU A 246 46.32 -5.31 35.20
C LEU A 246 46.58 -6.40 36.26
N LYS A 247 45.56 -7.23 36.55
CA LYS A 247 45.71 -8.38 37.45
C LYS A 247 46.80 -9.34 36.96
N ASN A 248 46.80 -9.70 35.68
CA ASN A 248 47.81 -10.59 35.10
C ASN A 248 49.23 -10.01 35.15
N VAL A 249 49.37 -8.69 35.03
CA VAL A 249 50.67 -8.01 35.15
C VAL A 249 51.17 -8.05 36.59
N LEU A 250 50.31 -7.77 37.56
CA LEU A 250 50.64 -7.77 38.99
C LEU A 250 50.94 -9.18 39.54
N GLU A 251 50.29 -10.22 39.02
CA GLU A 251 50.53 -11.62 39.41
C GLU A 251 51.79 -12.23 38.76
N ASN A 252 52.40 -11.54 37.78
CA ASN A 252 53.59 -12.03 37.09
C ASN A 252 54.87 -11.64 37.85
N LYS A 253 55.86 -12.54 37.92
CA LYS A 253 57.21 -12.27 38.47
C LYS A 253 57.95 -11.11 37.79
N LYS A 254 57.45 -10.59 36.67
CA LYS A 254 57.98 -9.43 35.94
C LYS A 254 57.27 -8.10 36.26
N ALA A 255 56.34 -8.08 37.24
CA ALA A 255 55.60 -6.89 37.64
C ALA A 255 56.52 -5.69 37.95
N GLU A 256 57.60 -5.92 38.69
CA GLU A 256 58.59 -4.89 39.03
C GLU A 256 59.21 -4.24 37.78
N LYS A 257 59.46 -5.01 36.71
CA LYS A 257 60.02 -4.45 35.48
C LYS A 257 59.04 -3.53 34.76
N VAL A 258 57.74 -3.84 34.84
CA VAL A 258 56.69 -3.00 34.24
C VAL A 258 56.49 -1.73 35.06
N LEU A 259 56.48 -1.84 36.40
CA LEU A 259 56.37 -0.68 37.30
C LEU A 259 57.56 0.27 37.13
N ASN A 260 58.79 -0.26 37.06
CA ASN A 260 59.98 0.57 36.84
C ASN A 260 59.94 1.32 35.50
N LEU A 261 59.38 0.72 34.44
CA LEU A 261 59.19 1.40 33.15
C LEU A 261 58.14 2.51 33.23
N MET A 262 57.10 2.35 34.06
CA MET A 262 56.12 3.40 34.30
C MET A 262 56.74 4.59 35.04
N ASP A 263 57.56 4.33 36.06
CA ASP A 263 58.26 5.38 36.80
C ASP A 263 59.24 6.17 35.91
N GLU A 264 59.88 5.49 34.95
CA GLU A 264 60.78 6.13 33.99
C GLU A 264 60.04 7.04 33.00
N VAL A 265 58.80 6.68 32.64
CA VAL A 265 57.94 7.52 31.79
C VAL A 265 57.41 8.72 32.56
N VAL A 266 56.94 8.52 33.79
CA VAL A 266 56.40 9.62 34.61
C VAL A 266 57.47 10.65 34.96
N LYS A 267 58.71 10.22 35.26
CA LYS A 267 59.83 11.15 35.49
C LYS A 267 60.19 12.02 34.28
N LYS A 268 59.96 11.52 33.06
CA LYS A 268 60.18 12.31 31.83
C LYS A 268 59.11 13.34 31.57
N ASP A 269 57.92 13.19 32.15
CA ASP A 269 56.82 14.14 32.02
C ASP A 269 56.90 15.29 33.06
N GLU A 270 57.79 15.17 34.06
CA GLU A 270 58.01 16.16 35.12
C GLU A 270 59.27 17.05 34.93
N GLU A 271 60.11 16.77 33.93
CA GLU A 271 61.24 17.63 33.46
C GLU A 271 60.82 18.56 32.32
#